data_AF-A0A432T386-F1
#
_entry.id   AF-A0A432T386-F1
#
_cell.length_a   1.000
_cell.length_b   1.000
_cell.length_c   1.000
_cell.angle_alpha   90.00
_cell.angle_beta   90.00
_cell.angle_gamma   90.00
#
_symmetry.space_group_name_H-M   'P 1'
#
loop_
_entity.id
_entity.type
_entity.pdbx_description
1 polymer ?
#
loop_
_entity_poly.entity_id
_entity_poly.type
_entity_poly.pdbx_seq_one_letter_code
_entity_poly.pdbx_strand_id
1 'polypeptide(L)'
;MLNAESYYQELAACNDGDPEACFRAGNFYSSDGYKLKDYNASTAAHEVAKLYKKSCDLGYIKGCTAFAMNYTAGKDLDKKHDARYYFNKACEGGDESACVIQKMMPTE
;
A
#
# COMPACT_ATOMS: atom_id res chain seq x y z
N MET A 1 -13.72 -16.86 2.04
CA MET A 1 -12.85 -17.44 3.08
C MET A 1 -11.43 -17.07 2.69
N LEU A 2 -10.80 -16.15 3.40
CA LEU A 2 -9.43 -15.69 3.13
C LEU A 2 -8.48 -16.69 3.82
N ASN A 3 -7.56 -17.31 3.08
CA ASN A 3 -6.64 -18.33 3.60
C ASN A 3 -5.21 -18.16 3.06
N ALA A 4 -4.25 -18.88 3.64
CA ALA A 4 -2.84 -18.85 3.25
C ALA A 4 -2.61 -19.05 1.75
N GLU A 5 -3.34 -20.00 1.17
CA GLU A 5 -3.25 -20.36 -0.25
C GLU A 5 -3.64 -19.19 -1.15
N SER A 6 -4.74 -18.50 -0.83
CA SER A 6 -5.17 -17.32 -1.58
C SER A 6 -4.16 -16.18 -1.53
N TYR A 7 -3.46 -15.98 -0.40
CA TYR A 7 -2.38 -15.00 -0.32
C TYR A 7 -1.22 -15.36 -1.25
N TYR A 8 -0.76 -16.62 -1.24
CA TYR A 8 0.35 -17.04 -2.10
C TYR A 8 0.00 -17.01 -3.59
N GLN A 9 -1.26 -17.25 -3.95
CA GLN A 9 -1.75 -17.09 -5.33
C GLN A 9 -1.67 -15.63 -5.79
N GLU A 10 -2.16 -14.69 -4.99
CA GLU A 10 -2.07 -13.26 -5.30
C GLU A 10 -0.60 -12.78 -5.32
N LEU A 11 0.24 -13.31 -4.43
CA LEU A 11 1.67 -12.99 -4.41
C LEU A 11 2.38 -13.49 -5.67
N ALA A 12 2.03 -14.68 -6.16
CA ALA A 12 2.57 -15.20 -7.42
C ALA A 12 2.17 -14.30 -8.60
N ALA A 13 0.88 -13.97 -8.74
CA ALA A 13 0.41 -13.06 -9.78
C ALA A 13 1.04 -11.66 -9.68
N CYS A 14 1.23 -11.15 -8.46
CA CYS A 14 1.98 -9.92 -8.22
C CYS A 14 3.44 -10.02 -8.69
N ASN A 15 4.09 -11.17 -8.49
CA ASN A 15 5.45 -11.41 -8.96
C ASN A 15 5.52 -11.49 -10.49
N ASP A 16 4.47 -11.96 -11.14
CA ASP A 16 4.31 -11.97 -12.59
C ASP A 16 3.92 -10.59 -13.18
N GLY A 17 3.71 -9.59 -12.33
CA GLY A 17 3.49 -8.19 -12.72
C GLY A 17 2.03 -7.76 -12.75
N ASP A 18 1.10 -8.55 -12.20
CA ASP A 18 -0.29 -8.10 -12.00
C ASP A 18 -0.35 -7.04 -10.89
N PRO A 19 -0.71 -5.79 -11.23
CA PRO A 19 -0.70 -4.70 -10.27
C PRO A 19 -1.83 -4.80 -9.24
N GLU A 20 -2.98 -5.36 -9.61
CA GLU A 20 -4.11 -5.55 -8.70
C GLU A 20 -3.84 -6.69 -7.72
N ALA A 21 -3.16 -7.75 -8.18
CA ALA A 21 -2.76 -8.85 -7.33
C ALA A 21 -1.79 -8.38 -6.22
N CYS A 22 -0.86 -7.49 -6.53
CA CYS A 22 -0.02 -6.85 -5.52
C CYS A 22 -0.84 -6.08 -4.47
N PHE A 23 -1.88 -5.36 -4.90
CA PHE A 23 -2.79 -4.66 -3.99
C PHE A 23 -3.60 -5.62 -3.13
N ARG A 24 -4.15 -6.68 -3.73
CA ARG A 24 -4.90 -7.71 -3.00
C ARG A 24 -4.01 -8.42 -1.98
N ALA A 25 -2.80 -8.82 -2.36
CA ALA A 25 -1.81 -9.41 -1.44
C ALA A 25 -1.48 -8.47 -0.27
N GLY A 26 -1.34 -7.17 -0.53
CA GLY A 26 -1.17 -6.15 0.53
C GLY A 26 -2.37 -6.07 1.47
N ASN A 27 -3.60 -6.11 0.93
CA ASN A 27 -4.82 -6.13 1.73
C ASN A 27 -4.92 -7.40 2.57
N PHE A 28 -4.63 -8.58 2.02
CA PHE A 28 -4.59 -9.85 2.76
C PHE A 28 -3.68 -9.75 3.99
N TYR A 29 -2.52 -9.13 3.82
CA TYR A 29 -1.56 -8.95 4.89
C TYR A 29 -2.03 -7.88 5.90
N SER A 30 -2.70 -6.81 5.43
CA SER A 30 -3.18 -5.68 6.24
C SER A 30 -4.50 -5.92 7.00
N SER A 31 -5.44 -6.70 6.46
CA SER A 31 -6.83 -6.79 6.95
C SER A 31 -7.07 -7.85 8.01
N ASP A 32 -6.32 -8.96 7.97
CA ASP A 32 -6.60 -10.11 8.84
C ASP A 32 -5.46 -10.50 9.78
N GLY A 33 -4.33 -9.80 9.75
CA GLY A 33 -3.18 -10.26 10.49
C GLY A 33 -2.87 -11.70 10.10
N TYR A 34 -2.60 -11.93 8.81
CA TYR A 34 -1.77 -13.05 8.41
C TYR A 34 -0.37 -12.79 9.00
N LYS A 35 -0.30 -12.92 10.32
CA LYS A 35 0.90 -13.04 11.09
C LYS A 35 1.47 -14.35 10.58
N LEU A 36 2.36 -14.26 9.60
CA LEU A 36 3.55 -15.08 9.67
C LEU A 36 3.98 -14.98 11.14
N LYS A 37 3.79 -16.07 11.89
CA LYS A 37 3.82 -16.12 13.37
C LYS A 37 5.11 -15.54 13.97
N ASP A 38 6.08 -15.23 13.10
CA ASP A 38 7.45 -14.86 13.38
C ASP A 38 7.81 -13.40 13.04
N TYR A 39 6.87 -12.58 12.52
CA TYR A 39 7.13 -11.17 12.21
C TYR A 39 6.47 -10.21 13.20
N ASN A 40 7.23 -9.21 13.65
CA ASN A 40 6.71 -8.11 14.45
C ASN A 40 5.86 -7.16 13.58
N ALA A 41 5.02 -6.34 14.22
CA ALA A 41 4.11 -5.41 13.54
C ALA A 41 4.81 -4.40 12.62
N SER A 42 6.08 -4.07 12.89
CA SER A 42 6.86 -3.15 12.05
C SER A 42 7.27 -3.81 10.73
N THR A 43 7.80 -5.04 10.78
CA THR A 43 8.17 -5.77 9.56
C THR A 43 6.95 -6.09 8.70
N ALA A 44 5.83 -6.40 9.35
CA ALA A 44 4.53 -6.54 8.72
C ALA A 44 4.11 -5.29 7.91
N ALA A 45 4.17 -4.11 8.54
CA ALA A 45 3.85 -2.85 7.87
C ALA A 45 4.78 -2.57 6.68
N HIS A 46 6.08 -2.87 6.82
CA HIS A 46 7.04 -2.71 5.72
C HIS A 46 6.76 -3.60 4.52
N GLU A 47 6.38 -4.87 4.71
CA GLU A 47 6.03 -5.75 3.59
C GLU A 47 4.74 -5.34 2.90
N VAL A 48 3.72 -4.92 3.67
CA VAL A 48 2.49 -4.32 3.13
C VAL A 48 2.80 -3.09 2.27
N ALA A 49 3.67 -2.20 2.77
CA ALA A 49 4.10 -1.02 2.04
C ALA A 49 4.78 -1.39 0.71
N LYS A 50 5.66 -2.40 0.70
CA LYS A 50 6.31 -2.86 -0.55
C LYS A 50 5.31 -3.37 -1.57
N LEU A 51 4.30 -4.13 -1.14
CA LEU A 51 3.25 -4.65 -2.02
C LEU A 51 2.42 -3.51 -2.64
N TYR A 52 1.99 -2.55 -1.84
CA TYR A 52 1.26 -1.38 -2.35
C TYR A 52 2.13 -0.50 -3.25
N LYS A 53 3.40 -0.30 -2.91
CA LYS A 53 4.33 0.44 -3.77
C LYS A 53 4.48 -0.24 -5.12
N LYS A 54 4.70 -1.56 -5.15
CA LYS A 54 4.81 -2.32 -6.40
C LYS A 54 3.53 -2.21 -7.24
N SER A 55 2.36 -2.32 -6.60
CA SER A 55 1.07 -2.10 -7.25
C SER A 55 0.96 -0.71 -7.91
N CYS A 56 1.39 0.34 -7.19
CA CYS A 56 1.44 1.70 -7.69
C CYS A 56 2.45 1.90 -8.83
N ASP A 57 3.63 1.28 -8.73
CA ASP A 57 4.69 1.35 -9.74
C ASP A 57 4.26 0.67 -11.04
N LEU A 58 3.47 -0.41 -10.94
CA LEU A 58 2.86 -1.12 -12.05
C LEU A 58 1.59 -0.45 -12.60
N GLY A 59 1.18 0.70 -12.03
CA GLY A 59 0.11 1.55 -12.58
C GLY A 59 -1.27 1.40 -11.94
N TYR A 60 -1.44 0.58 -10.90
CA TYR A 60 -2.72 0.52 -10.21
C TYR A 60 -2.84 1.63 -9.16
N ILE A 61 -3.67 2.62 -9.50
CA ILE A 61 -3.82 3.88 -8.76
C ILE A 61 -4.19 3.68 -7.30
N LYS A 62 -5.07 2.71 -6.98
CA LYS A 62 -5.42 2.41 -5.57
C LYS A 62 -4.23 1.93 -4.76
N GLY A 63 -3.24 1.29 -5.40
CA GLY A 63 -1.97 0.93 -4.78
C GLY A 63 -1.18 2.17 -4.34
N CYS A 64 -1.23 3.27 -5.09
CA CYS A 64 -0.56 4.52 -4.73
C CYS A 64 -1.19 5.13 -3.47
N THR A 65 -2.51 5.18 -3.39
CA THR A 65 -3.24 5.67 -2.22
C THR A 65 -2.95 4.80 -0.99
N ALA A 66 -3.02 3.48 -1.13
CA ALA A 66 -2.75 2.56 -0.02
C ALA A 66 -1.30 2.62 0.46
N PHE A 67 -0.34 2.78 -0.45
CA PHE A 67 1.06 3.02 -0.09
C PHE A 67 1.22 4.31 0.71
N ALA A 68 0.68 5.42 0.22
CA ALA A 68 0.76 6.71 0.87
C ALA A 68 0.13 6.68 2.28
N MET A 69 -1.04 6.07 2.41
CA MET A 69 -1.71 5.89 3.71
C MET A 69 -0.86 5.06 4.67
N ASN A 70 -0.28 3.95 4.20
CA ASN A 70 0.59 3.10 5.03
C ASN A 70 1.84 3.87 5.50
N TYR A 71 2.43 4.70 4.64
CA TYR A 71 3.61 5.50 4.96
C TYR A 71 3.32 6.65 5.95
N THR A 72 2.15 7.30 5.85
CA THR A 72 1.75 8.39 6.78
C THR A 72 1.34 7.92 8.18
N ALA A 73 1.15 6.62 8.40
CA ALA A 73 0.80 6.09 9.72
C ALA A 73 1.93 6.26 10.77
N GLY A 74 3.16 6.56 10.32
CA GLY A 74 4.28 6.92 11.20
C GLY A 74 4.30 8.41 11.56
N LYS A 75 4.73 8.76 12.78
CA LYS A 75 4.98 10.17 13.20
C LYS A 75 6.21 10.82 12.55
N ASP A 76 6.86 10.10 11.65
CA ASP A 76 8.14 10.48 11.03
C ASP A 76 7.90 11.51 9.92
N LEU A 77 8.53 12.68 10.00
CA LEU A 77 8.28 13.78 9.05
C LEU A 77 8.79 13.46 7.65
N ASP A 78 9.91 12.76 7.54
CA ASP A 78 10.48 12.35 6.24
C ASP A 78 9.51 11.43 5.47
N LYS A 79 8.75 10.58 6.19
CA LYS A 79 7.73 9.70 5.59
C LYS A 79 6.50 10.47 5.07
N LYS A 80 6.27 11.71 5.53
CA LYS A 80 5.13 12.52 5.08
C LYS A 80 5.39 13.18 3.72
N HIS A 81 6.63 13.59 3.44
CA HIS A 81 7.01 14.17 2.15
C HIS A 81 6.85 13.16 1.02
N ASP A 82 7.34 11.93 1.23
CA ASP A 82 7.18 10.84 0.27
C ASP A 82 5.69 10.51 0.06
N ALA A 83 4.89 10.44 1.12
CA ALA A 83 3.47 10.14 0.99
C ALA A 83 2.69 11.18 0.17
N ARG A 84 3.04 12.47 0.26
CA ARG A 84 2.40 13.52 -0.53
C ARG A 84 2.59 13.30 -2.04
N TYR A 85 3.77 12.83 -2.46
CA TYR A 85 4.04 12.48 -3.86
C TYR A 85 3.09 11.36 -4.34
N TYR A 86 2.92 10.29 -3.56
CA TYR A 86 2.06 9.18 -3.95
C TYR A 86 0.56 9.54 -3.91
N PHE A 87 0.13 10.38 -2.97
CA PHE A 87 -1.23 10.94 -3.01
C PHE A 87 -1.46 11.82 -4.24
N ASN A 88 -0.48 12.63 -4.64
CA ASN A 88 -0.58 13.43 -5.87
C ASN A 88 -0.72 12.52 -7.10
N LYS A 89 0.15 11.51 -7.23
CA LYS A 89 0.09 10.54 -8.33
C LYS A 89 -1.26 9.82 -8.37
N ALA A 90 -1.81 9.46 -7.20
CA ALA A 90 -3.11 8.82 -7.12
C ALA A 90 -4.26 9.76 -7.53
N CYS A 91 -4.19 11.02 -7.10
CA CYS A 91 -5.14 12.06 -7.47
C CYS A 91 -5.15 12.33 -8.99
N GLU A 92 -3.96 12.49 -9.59
CA GLU A 92 -3.80 12.62 -11.05
C GLU A 92 -4.31 11.38 -11.81
N GLY A 93 -4.24 10.21 -11.17
CA GLY A 93 -4.81 8.95 -11.65
C GLY A 93 -6.32 8.78 -11.43
N GLY A 94 -7.01 9.78 -10.88
CA GLY A 94 -8.46 9.76 -10.69
C GLY A 94 -8.95 9.22 -9.34
N ASP A 95 -8.07 8.99 -8.36
CA ASP A 95 -8.49 8.69 -6.99
C ASP A 95 -8.86 9.98 -6.25
N GLU A 96 -10.15 10.29 -6.22
CA GLU A 96 -10.68 11.47 -5.54
C GLU A 96 -10.37 11.49 -4.03
N SER A 97 -10.29 10.32 -3.39
CA SER A 97 -9.96 10.24 -1.97
C SER A 97 -8.52 10.70 -1.73
N ALA A 98 -7.60 10.32 -2.63
CA ALA A 98 -6.22 10.79 -2.58
C ALA A 98 -6.12 12.31 -2.75
N CYS A 99 -6.91 12.92 -3.64
CA CYS A 99 -6.96 14.37 -3.81
C CYS A 99 -7.38 15.11 -2.52
N VAL A 100 -8.36 14.56 -1.81
CA VAL A 100 -8.84 15.14 -0.54
C VAL A 100 -7.75 15.03 0.52
N ILE A 101 -7.16 13.85 0.69
CA ILE A 101 -6.13 13.61 1.70
C ILE A 101 -4.89 14.48 1.44
N GLN A 102 -4.42 14.54 0.19
CA GLN A 102 -3.27 15.37 -0.21
C GLN A 102 -3.42 16.83 0.23
N LYS A 103 -4.62 17.40 0.04
CA LYS A 103 -4.94 18.80 0.39
C LYS A 103 -5.02 19.03 1.90
N MET A 104 -5.32 17.99 2.68
CA MET A 104 -5.38 18.04 4.15
C MET A 104 -4.00 17.86 4.80
N MET A 105 -2.99 17.38 4.07
CA MET A 105 -1.64 17.19 4.61
C MET A 105 -0.94 18.54 4.82
N PRO A 106 -0.44 18.84 6.03
CA PRO A 106 0.19 20.12 6.34
C PRO A 106 1.39 20.36 5.44
N THR A 107 1.35 21.42 4.64
CA THR A 107 2.51 21.95 3.94
C THR A 107 3.39 22.62 4.97
N GLU A 108 4.64 22.18 5.08
CA GLU A 108 5.65 22.87 5.89
C GLU A 108 5.84 24.31 5.42
#